data_AF-A0A9W8LQP7-F1
#
_entry.id   AF-A0A9W8LQP7-F1
#
_cell.length_a   1.000
_cell.length_b   1.000
_cell.length_c   1.000
_cell.angle_alpha   90.00
_cell.angle_beta   90.00
_cell.angle_gamma   90.00
#
_symmetry.space_group_name_H-M   'P 1'
#
loop_
_entity.id
_entity.type
_entity.pdbx_description
1 polymer ?
#
loop_
_entity_poly.entity_id
_entity_poly.type
_entity_poly.pdbx_seq_one_letter_code
_entity_poly.pdbx_strand_id
1 'polypeptide(L)'
;TSSFWLLANALRRYMDSAYSEGMLPHSGAIPDMKADTKSYIELQRLYKQKADQDKSEFTAHLLDVLQEASLPSDRVSADAIDVFCKNASRLRLVRLPLLHEMLESKPESPEMLAGEGVLAHCALFRAIHVFYAKNGRYPGAPPRNEPSPNLDEIVQQDTRVLKQMAETVLADSWEVAEPEVPDSLAAEFVRSGNLQLHSTSAFAGGILAQEAIKLVTHQYVPHANIVIIDAANSTYVATKF
;
A
#
# COMPACT_ATOMS: atom_id res chain seq x y z
N THR A 1 -24.90 -0.27 3.70
CA THR A 1 -23.94 0.62 3.01
C THR A 1 -23.01 1.27 4.02
N SER A 2 -21.71 1.35 3.73
CA SER A 2 -20.73 2.05 4.60
C SER A 2 -20.98 3.56 4.61
N SER A 3 -20.75 4.22 5.74
CA SER A 3 -20.89 5.68 5.89
C SER A 3 -20.05 6.46 4.88
N PHE A 4 -18.88 5.92 4.48
CA PHE A 4 -18.04 6.51 3.45
C PHE A 4 -18.77 6.72 2.12
N TRP A 5 -19.52 5.70 1.66
CA TRP A 5 -20.22 5.76 0.37
C TRP A 5 -21.45 6.67 0.43
N LEU A 6 -22.09 6.79 1.60
CA LEU A 6 -23.18 7.75 1.82
C LEU A 6 -22.65 9.18 1.71
N LEU A 7 -21.53 9.48 2.38
CA LEU A 7 -20.85 10.78 2.31
C LEU A 7 -20.34 11.08 0.90
N ALA A 8 -19.76 10.10 0.20
CA ALA A 8 -19.30 10.28 -1.18
C ALA A 8 -20.46 10.55 -2.16
N ASN A 9 -21.61 9.90 -1.98
CA ASN A 9 -22.80 10.19 -2.78
C ASN A 9 -23.34 11.59 -2.49
N ALA A 10 -23.42 11.98 -1.22
CA ALA A 10 -23.80 13.34 -0.82
C ALA A 10 -22.84 14.39 -1.41
N LEU A 11 -21.54 14.11 -1.44
CA LEU A 11 -20.53 14.99 -2.04
C LEU A 11 -20.78 15.18 -3.53
N ARG A 12 -21.13 14.10 -4.25
CA ARG A 12 -21.48 14.19 -5.67
C ARG A 12 -22.68 15.11 -5.88
N ARG A 13 -23.76 14.94 -5.09
CA ARG A 13 -24.95 15.80 -5.17
C ARG A 13 -24.65 17.25 -4.83
N TYR A 14 -23.82 17.48 -3.82
CA TYR A 14 -23.34 18.82 -3.48
C TYR A 14 -22.62 19.45 -4.67
N MET A 15 -21.70 18.74 -5.31
CA MET A 15 -20.97 19.23 -6.49
C MET A 15 -21.89 19.48 -7.70
N ASP A 16 -22.95 18.69 -7.85
CA ASP A 16 -23.94 18.86 -8.92
C ASP A 16 -24.94 20.02 -8.63
N SER A 17 -24.96 20.55 -7.41
CA SER A 17 -25.84 21.65 -7.01
C SER A 17 -25.41 22.99 -7.64
N ALA A 18 -26.38 23.88 -7.88
CA ALA A 18 -26.09 25.23 -8.34
C ALA A 18 -25.31 26.07 -7.30
N TYR A 19 -25.35 25.70 -6.02
CA TYR A 19 -24.64 26.39 -4.94
C TYR A 19 -23.12 26.20 -5.02
N SER A 20 -22.67 24.97 -5.32
CA SER A 20 -21.25 24.63 -5.26
C SER A 20 -20.47 25.02 -6.51
N GLU A 21 -21.16 25.27 -7.62
CA GLU A 21 -20.56 25.56 -8.94
C GLU A 21 -19.54 24.47 -9.36
N GLY A 22 -19.77 23.20 -8.98
CA GLY A 22 -18.85 22.09 -9.26
C GLY A 22 -17.63 21.99 -8.33
N MET A 23 -17.54 22.84 -7.31
CA MET A 23 -16.42 22.87 -6.37
C MET A 23 -16.66 21.96 -5.16
N LEU A 24 -15.57 21.55 -4.51
CA LEU A 24 -15.64 20.82 -3.24
C LEU A 24 -15.99 21.75 -2.07
N PRO A 25 -16.58 21.24 -0.98
CA PRO A 25 -16.77 21.99 0.25
C PRO A 25 -15.45 22.58 0.74
N HIS A 26 -15.48 23.85 1.13
CA HIS A 26 -14.30 24.55 1.59
C HIS A 26 -13.82 23.99 2.94
N SER A 27 -12.51 23.75 3.09
CA SER A 27 -11.94 23.17 4.32
C SER A 27 -11.91 24.14 5.50
N GLY A 28 -11.97 25.44 5.20
CA GLY A 28 -11.87 26.54 6.16
C GLY A 28 -10.46 26.83 6.66
N ALA A 29 -9.47 26.06 6.20
CA ALA A 29 -8.07 26.25 6.57
C ALA A 29 -7.41 27.34 5.73
N ILE A 30 -6.61 28.18 6.39
CA ILE A 30 -5.70 29.12 5.74
C ILE A 30 -4.27 28.86 6.25
N PRO A 31 -3.25 28.93 5.39
CA PRO A 31 -1.86 28.86 5.82
C PRO A 31 -1.46 30.13 6.58
N ASP A 32 -0.39 30.03 7.37
CA ASP A 32 0.23 31.21 7.98
C ASP A 32 0.74 32.17 6.90
N MET A 33 0.65 33.47 7.17
CA MET A 33 1.07 34.52 6.24
C MET A 33 1.47 35.79 6.97
N LYS A 34 2.36 36.57 6.35
CA LYS A 34 2.72 37.90 6.87
C LYS A 34 1.54 38.86 6.71
N ALA A 35 0.82 39.08 7.79
CA ALA A 35 -0.29 40.01 7.89
C ALA A 35 -0.32 40.64 9.28
N ASP A 36 -1.00 41.78 9.43
CA ASP A 36 -1.35 42.26 10.76
C ASP A 36 -2.38 41.31 11.42
N THR A 37 -2.37 41.28 12.75
CA THR A 37 -3.23 40.35 13.52
C THR A 37 -4.72 40.52 13.19
N LYS A 38 -5.19 41.75 12.93
CA LYS A 38 -6.61 42.00 12.68
C LYS A 38 -7.02 41.44 11.33
N SER A 39 -6.29 41.77 10.27
CA SER A 39 -6.55 41.27 8.91
C SER A 39 -6.48 39.74 8.85
N TYR A 40 -5.50 39.13 9.54
CA TYR A 40 -5.39 37.67 9.59
C TYR A 40 -6.61 37.02 10.26
N ILE A 41 -7.06 37.55 11.40
CA ILE A 41 -8.23 37.03 12.12
C ILE A 41 -9.52 37.23 11.29
N GLU A 42 -9.67 38.37 10.64
CA GLU A 42 -10.83 38.65 9.77
C GLU A 42 -10.88 37.67 8.59
N LEU A 43 -9.75 37.44 7.91
CA LEU A 43 -9.65 36.48 6.82
C LEU A 43 -9.96 35.05 7.31
N GLN A 44 -9.41 34.65 8.45
CA GLN A 44 -9.68 33.34 9.04
C GLN A 44 -11.18 33.14 9.33
N ARG A 45 -11.85 34.18 9.85
CA ARG A 45 -13.30 34.14 10.09
C ARG A 45 -14.08 33.96 8.80
N LEU A 46 -13.71 34.68 7.73
CA LEU A 46 -14.38 34.56 6.43
C LEU A 46 -14.30 33.13 5.88
N TYR A 47 -13.12 32.52 5.91
CA TYR A 47 -12.90 31.15 5.45
C TYR A 47 -13.65 30.12 6.28
N LYS A 48 -13.71 30.32 7.60
CA LYS A 48 -14.48 29.47 8.51
C LYS A 48 -15.98 29.59 8.24
N GLN A 49 -16.49 30.80 8.04
CA GLN A 49 -17.90 31.04 7.71
C GLN A 49 -18.29 30.36 6.39
N LYS A 50 -17.46 30.47 5.34
CA LYS A 50 -17.72 29.75 4.09
C LYS A 50 -17.72 28.23 4.28
N ALA A 51 -16.76 27.69 5.03
CA ALA A 51 -16.72 26.25 5.33
C ALA A 51 -17.97 25.77 6.10
N ASP A 52 -18.49 26.57 7.03
CA ASP A 52 -19.71 26.23 7.78
C ASP A 52 -20.97 26.30 6.91
N GLN A 53 -21.02 27.24 5.94
CA GLN A 53 -22.09 27.29 4.94
C GLN A 53 -22.05 26.06 4.02
N ASP A 54 -20.88 25.73 3.47
CA ASP A 54 -20.69 24.56 2.59
C ASP A 54 -21.05 23.26 3.30
N LYS A 55 -20.66 23.13 4.57
CA LYS A 55 -21.00 21.98 5.41
C LYS A 55 -22.51 21.86 5.62
N SER A 56 -23.21 22.99 5.80
CA SER A 56 -24.66 22.98 5.98
C SER A 56 -25.38 22.51 4.71
N GLU A 57 -24.96 23.01 3.55
CA GLU A 57 -25.49 22.59 2.25
C GLU A 57 -25.20 21.12 1.96
N PHE A 58 -23.95 20.69 2.19
CA PHE A 58 -23.56 19.28 2.09
C PHE A 58 -24.41 18.38 3.01
N THR A 59 -24.70 18.82 4.23
CA THR A 59 -25.50 18.06 5.20
C THR A 59 -26.95 17.90 4.73
N ALA A 60 -27.53 18.91 4.08
CA ALA A 60 -28.85 18.80 3.47
C ALA A 60 -28.89 17.69 2.42
N HIS A 61 -27.92 17.66 1.49
CA HIS A 61 -27.81 16.58 0.51
C HIS A 61 -27.56 15.20 1.13
N LEU A 62 -26.83 15.14 2.25
CA LEU A 62 -26.64 13.89 2.99
C LEU A 62 -27.95 13.37 3.58
N LEU A 63 -28.80 14.26 4.12
CA LEU A 63 -30.11 13.88 4.66
C LEU A 63 -31.02 13.30 3.57
N ASP A 64 -31.02 13.90 2.36
CA ASP A 64 -31.76 13.36 1.21
C ASP A 64 -31.27 11.94 0.85
N VAL A 65 -29.95 11.74 0.80
CA VAL A 65 -29.34 10.43 0.52
C VAL A 65 -29.71 9.40 1.58
N LEU A 66 -29.75 9.78 2.86
CA LEU A 66 -30.15 8.90 3.96
C LEU A 66 -31.64 8.54 3.87
N GLN A 67 -32.49 9.52 3.57
CA GLN A 67 -33.93 9.30 3.40
C GLN A 67 -34.23 8.34 2.24
N GLU A 68 -33.60 8.53 1.08
CA GLU A 68 -33.75 7.63 -0.07
C GLU A 68 -33.25 6.20 0.24
N ALA A 69 -32.18 6.08 1.02
CA ALA A 69 -31.67 4.80 1.48
C ALA A 69 -32.49 4.17 2.63
N SER A 70 -33.56 4.84 3.09
CA SER A 70 -34.36 4.44 4.27
C SER A 70 -33.50 4.24 5.53
N LEU A 71 -32.49 5.09 5.71
CA LEU A 71 -31.58 5.10 6.86
C LEU A 71 -31.91 6.27 7.79
N PRO A 72 -31.65 6.15 9.10
CA PRO A 72 -31.91 7.23 10.04
C PRO A 72 -30.95 8.40 9.81
N SER A 73 -31.40 9.62 10.13
CA SER A 73 -30.63 10.86 9.92
C SER A 73 -29.36 10.95 10.76
N ASP A 74 -29.30 10.21 11.87
CA ASP A 74 -28.15 10.13 12.78
C ASP A 74 -27.15 9.02 12.39
N ARG A 75 -27.36 8.34 11.25
CA ARG A 75 -26.48 7.26 10.78
C ARG A 75 -25.02 7.70 10.63
N VAL A 76 -24.79 8.98 10.33
CA VAL A 76 -23.47 9.61 10.25
C VAL A 76 -23.40 10.72 11.30
N SER A 77 -22.40 10.67 12.17
CA SER A 77 -22.24 11.68 13.23
C SER A 77 -21.83 13.04 12.68
N ALA A 78 -22.16 14.10 13.41
CA ALA A 78 -21.75 15.47 13.06
C ALA A 78 -20.22 15.61 12.94
N ASP A 79 -19.46 14.94 13.81
CA ASP A 79 -17.99 14.92 13.76
C ASP A 79 -17.47 14.26 12.48
N ALA A 80 -18.11 13.17 12.02
CA ALA A 80 -17.74 12.51 10.78
C ALA A 80 -18.01 13.40 9.56
N ILE A 81 -19.12 14.16 9.56
CA ILE A 81 -19.44 15.15 8.52
C ILE A 81 -18.38 16.25 8.50
N ASP A 82 -18.04 16.81 9.66
CA ASP A 82 -17.06 17.89 9.78
C ASP A 82 -15.66 17.45 9.30
N VAL A 83 -15.20 16.27 9.71
CA VAL A 83 -13.94 15.68 9.25
C VAL A 83 -13.98 15.41 7.74
N PHE A 84 -15.10 14.93 7.21
CA PHE A 84 -15.25 14.65 5.79
C PHE A 84 -15.19 15.93 4.94
N CYS A 85 -15.95 16.98 5.28
CA CYS A 85 -15.91 18.26 4.56
C CYS A 85 -14.51 18.89 4.58
N LYS A 86 -13.83 18.87 5.74
CA LYS A 86 -12.44 19.37 5.86
C LYS A 86 -11.44 18.63 4.97
N ASN A 87 -11.70 17.36 4.69
CA ASN A 87 -10.80 16.47 3.94
C ASN A 87 -11.36 16.04 2.57
N ALA A 88 -12.39 16.71 2.06
CA ALA A 88 -13.06 16.33 0.80
C ALA A 88 -12.09 16.27 -0.40
N SER A 89 -11.09 17.15 -0.43
CA SER A 89 -10.04 17.16 -1.46
C SER A 89 -8.98 16.07 -1.30
N ARG A 90 -8.95 15.38 -0.16
CA ARG A 90 -7.92 14.39 0.22
C ARG A 90 -8.47 12.97 0.34
N LEU A 91 -9.71 12.74 -0.09
CA LEU A 91 -10.29 11.41 -0.06
C LEU A 91 -9.43 10.44 -0.88
N ARG A 92 -9.27 9.22 -0.34
CA ARG A 92 -8.51 8.14 -0.96
C ARG A 92 -9.31 6.85 -0.81
N LEU A 93 -9.31 6.06 -1.87
CA LEU A 93 -9.85 4.71 -1.88
C LEU A 93 -8.72 3.77 -2.27
N VAL A 94 -8.32 2.91 -1.34
CA VAL A 94 -7.33 1.87 -1.60
C VAL A 94 -8.07 0.56 -1.76
N ARG A 95 -7.90 -0.09 -2.91
CA ARG A 95 -8.38 -1.45 -3.18
C ARG A 95 -7.16 -2.31 -3.43
N LEU A 96 -7.05 -3.39 -2.68
CA LEU A 96 -5.99 -4.37 -2.84
C LEU A 96 -6.59 -5.64 -3.44
N PRO A 97 -5.92 -6.29 -4.40
CA PRO A 97 -6.30 -7.61 -4.88
C PRO A 97 -6.22 -8.64 -3.74
N LEU A 98 -6.96 -9.74 -3.90
CA LEU A 98 -6.85 -10.85 -2.95
C LEU A 98 -5.49 -11.52 -3.11
N LEU A 99 -4.94 -12.07 -2.03
CA LEU A 99 -3.61 -12.67 -2.06
C LEU A 99 -3.49 -13.76 -3.14
N HIS A 100 -4.50 -14.63 -3.30
CA HIS A 100 -4.44 -15.68 -4.33
C HIS A 100 -4.44 -15.10 -5.75
N GLU A 101 -5.23 -14.05 -5.99
CA GLU A 101 -5.24 -13.33 -7.27
C GLU A 101 -3.86 -12.74 -7.55
N MET A 102 -3.22 -12.12 -6.56
CA MET A 102 -1.84 -11.63 -6.68
C MET A 102 -0.82 -12.75 -6.91
N LEU A 103 -1.08 -13.91 -6.30
CA LEU A 103 -0.14 -15.02 -6.40
C LEU A 103 -0.15 -15.62 -7.81
N GLU A 104 -1.30 -15.58 -8.48
CA GLU A 104 -1.52 -16.11 -9.82
C GLU A 104 -1.38 -15.06 -10.92
N SER A 105 -1.51 -13.77 -10.58
CA SER A 105 -1.41 -12.68 -11.54
C SER A 105 0.03 -12.43 -11.99
N LYS A 106 0.15 -11.98 -13.24
CA LYS A 106 1.37 -11.34 -13.72
C LYS A 106 1.47 -9.92 -13.18
N PRO A 107 2.70 -9.40 -12.96
CA PRO A 107 2.90 -8.04 -12.55
C PRO A 107 2.31 -7.05 -13.58
N GLU A 108 1.66 -5.98 -13.11
CA GLU A 108 1.06 -4.96 -14.00
C GLU A 108 2.08 -4.26 -14.90
N SER A 109 3.33 -4.09 -14.41
CA SER A 109 4.40 -3.36 -15.11
C SER A 109 5.78 -4.01 -14.90
N PRO A 110 6.06 -5.16 -15.56
CA PRO A 110 7.29 -5.91 -15.35
C PRO A 110 8.55 -5.09 -15.68
N GLU A 111 8.52 -4.22 -16.69
CA GLU A 111 9.66 -3.38 -17.08
C GLU A 111 10.08 -2.41 -15.97
N MET A 112 9.11 -1.75 -15.33
CA MET A 112 9.37 -0.82 -14.23
C MET A 112 9.92 -1.56 -13.01
N LEU A 113 9.32 -2.72 -12.69
CA LEU A 113 9.77 -3.57 -11.58
C LEU A 113 11.16 -4.16 -11.81
N ALA A 114 11.53 -4.42 -13.07
CA ALA A 114 12.87 -4.87 -13.45
C ALA A 114 13.90 -3.75 -13.22
N GLY A 115 13.59 -2.51 -13.62
CA GLY A 115 14.45 -1.34 -13.41
C GLY A 115 14.72 -1.04 -11.93
N GLU A 116 13.73 -1.29 -11.05
CA GLU A 116 13.87 -1.14 -9.60
C GLU A 116 14.50 -2.36 -8.91
N GLY A 117 14.81 -3.43 -9.67
CA GLY A 117 15.32 -4.70 -9.14
C GLY A 117 14.29 -5.51 -8.34
N VAL A 118 13.06 -5.01 -8.21
CA VAL A 118 11.97 -5.64 -7.44
C VAL A 118 11.49 -6.94 -8.09
N LEU A 119 11.47 -6.99 -9.42
CA LEU A 119 10.99 -8.15 -10.16
C LEU A 119 11.83 -9.40 -9.84
N ALA A 120 13.15 -9.27 -9.80
CA ALA A 120 14.07 -10.35 -9.47
C ALA A 120 13.90 -10.83 -8.02
N HIS A 121 13.71 -9.90 -7.06
CA HIS A 121 13.43 -10.26 -5.66
C HIS A 121 12.12 -11.05 -5.54
N CYS A 122 11.04 -10.58 -6.18
CA CYS A 122 9.76 -11.29 -6.20
C CYS A 122 9.90 -12.69 -6.79
N ALA A 123 10.61 -12.82 -7.92
CA ALA A 123 10.83 -14.12 -8.57
C ALA A 123 11.62 -15.08 -7.66
N LEU A 124 12.65 -14.59 -6.97
CA LEU A 124 13.43 -15.38 -6.01
C LEU A 124 12.59 -15.83 -4.82
N PHE A 125 11.75 -14.95 -4.24
CA PHE A 125 10.83 -15.37 -3.19
C PHE A 125 9.88 -16.49 -3.66
N ARG A 126 9.31 -16.39 -4.87
CA ARG A 126 8.50 -17.47 -5.45
C ARG A 126 9.29 -18.75 -5.66
N ALA A 127 10.51 -18.62 -6.19
CA ALA A 127 11.40 -19.74 -6.42
C ALA A 127 11.76 -20.46 -5.11
N ILE A 128 11.94 -19.74 -3.98
CA ILE A 128 12.15 -20.35 -2.66
C ILE A 128 10.97 -21.24 -2.26
N HIS A 129 9.73 -20.77 -2.44
CA HIS A 129 8.54 -21.57 -2.12
C HIS A 129 8.47 -22.84 -2.97
N VAL A 130 8.77 -22.74 -4.27
CA VAL A 130 8.83 -23.91 -5.18
C VAL A 130 9.98 -24.85 -4.78
N PHE A 131 11.15 -24.31 -4.44
CA PHE A 131 12.30 -25.07 -3.99
C PHE A 131 11.98 -25.84 -2.70
N TYR A 132 11.38 -25.18 -1.72
CA TYR A 132 11.00 -25.80 -0.45
C TYR A 132 9.99 -26.94 -0.66
N ALA A 133 8.99 -26.72 -1.51
CA ALA A 133 7.99 -27.74 -1.85
C ALA A 133 8.62 -28.98 -2.51
N LYS A 134 9.65 -28.80 -3.35
CA LYS A 134 10.36 -29.90 -4.02
C LYS A 134 11.36 -30.63 -3.13
N ASN A 135 12.10 -29.89 -2.30
CA ASN A 135 13.27 -30.40 -1.59
C ASN A 135 13.05 -30.62 -0.08
N GLY A 136 11.95 -30.13 0.49
CA GLY A 136 11.66 -30.20 1.93
C GLY A 136 12.61 -29.40 2.82
N ARG A 137 13.42 -28.51 2.23
CA ARG A 137 14.39 -27.62 2.90
C ARG A 137 14.48 -26.28 2.17
N TYR A 138 14.96 -25.25 2.87
CA TYR A 138 15.25 -23.96 2.26
C TYR A 138 16.59 -23.99 1.50
N PRO A 139 16.75 -23.17 0.44
CA PRO A 139 18.05 -23.01 -0.22
C PRO A 139 19.14 -22.59 0.78
N GLY A 140 20.32 -23.20 0.69
CA GLY A 140 21.46 -22.95 1.58
C GLY A 140 21.38 -23.62 2.95
N ALA A 141 20.23 -24.19 3.32
CA ALA A 141 20.12 -25.01 4.53
C ALA A 141 20.62 -26.44 4.26
N PRO A 142 21.49 -27.01 5.12
CA PRO A 142 22.01 -28.35 4.91
C PRO A 142 20.90 -29.42 4.99
N PRO A 143 21.00 -30.52 4.22
CA PRO A 143 20.09 -31.65 4.33
C PRO A 143 20.13 -32.26 5.74
N ARG A 144 18.98 -32.58 6.32
CA ARG A 144 18.89 -33.16 7.68
C ARG A 144 19.58 -34.52 7.83
N ASN A 145 19.78 -35.24 6.73
CA ASN A 145 20.26 -36.62 6.73
C ASN A 145 21.78 -36.75 6.47
N GLU A 146 22.49 -35.63 6.29
CA GLU A 146 23.94 -35.64 6.03
C GLU A 146 24.72 -35.25 7.30
N PRO A 147 25.56 -36.14 7.86
CA PRO A 147 26.30 -35.89 9.09
C PRO A 147 27.49 -34.93 8.92
N SER A 148 27.94 -34.67 7.68
CA SER A 148 29.03 -33.73 7.37
C SER A 148 28.81 -33.09 5.99
N PRO A 149 27.83 -32.18 5.87
CA PRO A 149 27.52 -31.54 4.60
C PRO A 149 28.64 -30.58 4.19
N ASN A 150 29.05 -30.64 2.92
CA ASN A 150 29.94 -29.62 2.35
C ASN A 150 29.11 -28.37 2.03
N LEU A 151 29.15 -27.39 2.93
CA LEU A 151 28.32 -26.19 2.83
C LEU A 151 28.61 -25.37 1.56
N ASP A 152 29.86 -25.29 1.14
CA ASP A 152 30.25 -24.50 -0.04
C ASP A 152 29.69 -25.12 -1.33
N GLU A 153 29.71 -26.44 -1.45
CA GLU A 153 29.09 -27.15 -2.57
C GLU A 153 27.58 -26.99 -2.59
N ILE A 154 26.92 -27.10 -1.42
CA ILE A 154 25.48 -26.89 -1.28
C ILE A 154 25.09 -25.48 -1.71
N VAL A 155 25.81 -24.46 -1.23
CA VAL A 155 25.52 -23.06 -1.58
C VAL A 155 25.70 -22.84 -3.07
N GLN A 156 26.77 -23.36 -3.69
CA GLN A 156 26.99 -23.22 -5.13
C GLN A 156 25.91 -23.93 -5.95
N GLN A 157 25.53 -25.15 -5.56
CA GLN A 157 24.49 -25.92 -6.25
C GLN A 157 23.12 -25.26 -6.09
N ASP A 158 22.73 -24.91 -4.87
CA ASP A 158 21.44 -24.29 -4.58
C ASP A 158 21.32 -22.92 -5.24
N THR A 159 22.41 -22.16 -5.37
CA THR A 159 22.40 -20.86 -6.08
C THR A 159 22.03 -21.05 -7.55
N ARG A 160 22.64 -22.05 -8.22
CA ARG A 160 22.32 -22.35 -9.62
C ARG A 160 20.86 -22.81 -9.79
N VAL A 161 20.41 -23.70 -8.90
CA VAL A 161 19.04 -24.24 -8.95
C VAL A 161 18.01 -23.15 -8.66
N LEU A 162 18.24 -22.32 -7.64
CA LEU A 162 17.32 -21.24 -7.27
C LEU A 162 17.22 -20.19 -8.37
N LYS A 163 18.34 -19.82 -8.98
CA LYS A 163 18.38 -18.91 -10.14
C LYS A 163 17.54 -19.45 -11.30
N GLN A 164 17.78 -20.70 -11.71
CA GLN A 164 17.00 -21.34 -12.79
C GLN A 164 15.50 -21.37 -12.48
N MET A 165 15.12 -21.68 -11.23
CA MET A 165 13.72 -21.65 -10.82
C MET A 165 13.12 -20.23 -10.88
N ALA A 166 13.88 -19.20 -10.48
CA ALA A 166 13.42 -17.82 -10.56
C ALA A 166 13.27 -17.35 -12.01
N GLU A 167 14.22 -17.67 -12.88
CA GLU A 167 14.14 -17.38 -14.33
C GLU A 167 12.96 -18.11 -14.99
N THR A 168 12.66 -19.34 -14.55
CA THR A 168 11.46 -20.08 -15.00
C THR A 168 10.18 -19.34 -14.59
N VAL A 169 10.12 -18.78 -13.37
CA VAL A 169 8.97 -17.96 -12.93
C VAL A 169 8.84 -16.70 -13.79
N LEU A 170 9.95 -16.02 -14.08
CA LEU A 170 9.95 -14.83 -14.94
C LEU A 170 9.46 -15.14 -16.35
N ALA A 171 9.94 -16.23 -16.95
CA ALA A 171 9.59 -16.64 -18.30
C ALA A 171 8.15 -17.19 -18.40
N ASP A 172 7.81 -18.20 -17.61
CA ASP A 172 6.58 -18.97 -17.78
C ASP A 172 5.37 -18.28 -17.13
N SER A 173 5.55 -17.67 -15.94
CA SER A 173 4.43 -17.09 -15.19
C SER A 173 4.21 -15.62 -15.52
N TRP A 174 5.28 -14.87 -15.79
CA TRP A 174 5.19 -13.41 -15.99
C TRP A 174 5.51 -12.96 -17.42
N GLU A 175 5.81 -13.90 -18.33
CA GLU A 175 6.00 -13.65 -19.76
C GLU A 175 7.10 -12.59 -20.04
N VAL A 176 8.14 -12.56 -19.21
CA VAL A 176 9.27 -11.62 -19.36
C VAL A 176 10.15 -12.10 -20.51
N ALA A 177 10.35 -11.25 -21.52
CA ALA A 177 11.09 -11.60 -22.74
C ALA A 177 12.57 -11.96 -22.48
N GLU A 178 13.21 -11.25 -21.55
CA GLU A 178 14.61 -11.47 -21.14
C GLU A 178 14.65 -11.69 -19.62
N PRO A 179 14.39 -12.91 -19.15
CA PRO A 179 14.40 -13.22 -17.72
C PRO A 179 15.84 -13.23 -17.22
N GLU A 180 16.25 -12.18 -16.51
CA GLU A 180 17.57 -12.11 -15.90
C GLU A 180 17.46 -11.95 -14.38
N VAL A 181 18.13 -12.84 -13.66
CA VAL A 181 18.35 -12.73 -12.21
C VAL A 181 19.85 -12.60 -11.94
N PRO A 182 20.30 -11.52 -11.28
CA PRO A 182 21.72 -11.36 -10.95
C PRO A 182 22.23 -12.50 -10.08
N ASP A 183 23.39 -13.07 -10.44
CA ASP A 183 24.01 -14.17 -9.69
C ASP A 183 24.31 -13.80 -8.24
N SER A 184 24.75 -12.56 -8.01
CA SER A 184 25.01 -12.02 -6.67
C SER A 184 23.74 -12.00 -5.81
N LEU A 185 22.59 -11.70 -6.40
CA LEU A 185 21.31 -11.66 -5.69
C LEU A 185 20.85 -13.08 -5.33
N ALA A 186 20.89 -14.02 -6.28
CA ALA A 186 20.56 -15.42 -6.01
C ALA A 186 21.47 -16.02 -4.92
N ALA A 187 22.78 -15.75 -5.00
CA ALA A 187 23.75 -16.18 -4.01
C ALA A 187 23.44 -15.61 -2.62
N GLU A 188 23.02 -14.34 -2.52
CA GLU A 188 22.67 -13.71 -1.24
C GLU A 188 21.43 -14.36 -0.61
N PHE A 189 20.41 -14.69 -1.42
CA PHE A 189 19.23 -15.41 -0.95
C PHE A 189 19.58 -16.81 -0.43
N VAL A 190 20.45 -17.54 -1.11
CA VAL A 190 20.93 -18.85 -0.64
C VAL A 190 21.79 -18.71 0.61
N ARG A 191 22.69 -17.72 0.65
CA ARG A 191 23.55 -17.42 1.81
C ARG A 191 22.73 -17.10 3.05
N SER A 192 21.57 -16.47 2.88
CA SER A 192 20.67 -16.14 3.99
C SER A 192 20.13 -17.38 4.71
N GLY A 193 20.01 -18.53 4.03
CA GLY A 193 19.61 -19.80 4.63
C GLY A 193 18.29 -19.78 5.40
N ASN A 194 17.37 -18.86 5.05
CA ASN A 194 16.13 -18.58 5.80
C ASN A 194 16.37 -18.13 7.26
N LEU A 195 17.50 -17.48 7.54
CA LEU A 195 17.79 -16.86 8.83
C LEU A 195 16.95 -15.60 9.02
N GLN A 196 16.53 -15.36 10.27
CA GLN A 196 15.77 -14.18 10.66
C GLN A 196 16.62 -13.33 11.61
N LEU A 197 17.30 -12.33 11.04
CA LEU A 197 18.12 -11.41 11.81
C LEU A 197 17.26 -10.47 12.64
N HIS A 198 17.56 -10.35 13.94
CA HIS A 198 16.77 -9.55 14.87
C HIS A 198 16.61 -8.09 14.42
N SER A 199 17.68 -7.45 13.93
CA SER A 199 17.65 -6.06 13.46
C SER A 199 16.72 -5.88 12.25
N THR A 200 16.82 -6.76 11.25
CA THR A 200 15.95 -6.73 10.07
C THR A 200 14.50 -6.99 10.43
N SER A 201 14.24 -7.98 11.30
CA SER A 201 12.90 -8.29 11.79
C SER A 201 12.30 -7.14 12.62
N ALA A 202 13.09 -6.47 13.47
CA ALA A 202 12.64 -5.32 14.23
C ALA A 202 12.28 -4.13 13.32
N PHE A 203 13.10 -3.87 12.30
CA PHE A 203 12.82 -2.83 11.31
C PHE A 203 11.54 -3.11 10.51
N ALA A 204 11.40 -4.33 9.97
CA ALA A 204 10.18 -4.75 9.28
C ALA A 204 8.95 -4.70 10.19
N GLY A 205 9.10 -5.08 11.46
CA GLY A 205 8.05 -4.99 12.48
C GLY A 205 7.57 -3.56 12.71
N GLY A 206 8.48 -2.57 12.70
CA GLY A 206 8.12 -1.16 12.79
C GLY A 206 7.27 -0.67 11.61
N ILE A 207 7.62 -1.07 10.39
CA ILE A 207 6.84 -0.74 9.19
C ILE A 207 5.45 -1.38 9.26
N LEU A 208 5.38 -2.68 9.56
CA LEU A 208 4.12 -3.42 9.67
C LEU A 208 3.22 -2.86 10.77
N ALA A 209 3.77 -2.48 11.93
CA ALA A 209 3.02 -1.86 13.01
C ALA A 209 2.39 -0.53 12.56
N GLN A 210 3.13 0.30 11.81
CA GLN A 210 2.59 1.54 11.29
C GLN A 210 1.48 1.29 10.26
N GLU A 211 1.64 0.35 9.34
CA GLU A 211 0.58 -0.02 8.39
C GLU A 211 -0.68 -0.55 9.11
N ALA A 212 -0.51 -1.35 10.17
CA ALA A 212 -1.61 -1.81 10.99
C ALA A 212 -2.35 -0.64 11.68
N ILE A 213 -1.63 0.35 12.20
CA ILE A 213 -2.24 1.57 12.78
C ILE A 213 -3.06 2.31 11.74
N LYS A 214 -2.56 2.47 10.50
CA LYS A 214 -3.32 3.13 9.42
C LYS A 214 -4.63 2.41 9.13
N LEU A 215 -4.59 1.08 9.06
CA LEU A 215 -5.77 0.26 8.79
C LEU A 215 -6.79 0.30 9.94
N VAL A 216 -6.34 0.28 11.19
CA VAL A 216 -7.23 0.32 12.37
C VAL A 216 -7.84 1.71 12.56
N THR A 217 -7.06 2.76 12.36
CA THR A 217 -7.50 4.15 12.59
C THR A 217 -8.24 4.75 11.40
N HIS A 218 -8.11 4.14 10.22
CA HIS A 218 -8.56 4.71 8.94
C HIS A 218 -7.95 6.10 8.69
N GLN A 219 -6.75 6.35 9.24
CA GLN A 219 -5.98 7.58 9.08
C GLN A 219 -4.72 7.28 8.28
N TYR A 220 -4.29 8.25 7.47
CA TYR A 220 -3.22 8.11 6.48
C TYR A 220 -3.54 7.09 5.37
N VAL A 221 -2.62 6.98 4.41
CA VAL A 221 -2.76 6.08 3.26
C VAL A 221 -1.80 4.90 3.46
N PRO A 222 -2.28 3.65 3.45
CA PRO A 222 -1.41 2.48 3.49
C PRO A 222 -0.57 2.38 2.21
N HIS A 223 0.58 1.72 2.31
CA HIS A 223 1.47 1.52 1.16
C HIS A 223 0.82 0.63 0.09
N ALA A 224 1.35 0.73 -1.13
CA ALA A 224 0.92 -0.10 -2.25
C ALA A 224 1.36 -1.55 -2.07
N ASN A 225 0.40 -2.46 -2.24
CA ASN A 225 0.45 -3.92 -2.35
C ASN A 225 1.69 -4.65 -1.78
N ILE A 226 2.85 -4.54 -2.43
CA ILE A 226 4.08 -5.24 -2.04
C ILE A 226 5.16 -4.24 -1.65
N VAL A 227 5.84 -4.55 -0.55
CA VAL A 227 6.96 -3.78 -0.03
C VAL A 227 8.18 -4.70 0.05
N ILE A 228 9.27 -4.29 -0.58
CA ILE A 228 10.57 -4.97 -0.50
C ILE A 228 11.54 -4.10 0.29
N ILE A 229 12.22 -4.74 1.25
CA ILE A 229 13.22 -4.12 2.09
C ILE A 229 14.53 -4.86 1.86
N ASP A 230 15.51 -4.17 1.32
CA ASP A 230 16.88 -4.64 1.26
C ASP A 230 17.69 -3.94 2.35
N ALA A 231 17.83 -4.64 3.48
CA ALA A 231 18.57 -4.15 4.62
C ALA A 231 20.09 -4.13 4.41
N ALA A 232 20.62 -4.85 3.42
CA ALA A 232 22.05 -4.86 3.12
C ALA A 232 22.45 -3.55 2.43
N ASN A 233 21.63 -3.09 1.48
CA ASN A 233 21.86 -1.84 0.76
C ASN A 233 21.12 -0.64 1.36
N SER A 234 20.35 -0.84 2.44
CA SER A 234 19.50 0.18 3.05
C SER A 234 18.51 0.81 2.07
N THR A 235 17.97 0.00 1.16
CA THR A 235 16.99 0.42 0.16
C THR A 235 15.61 -0.16 0.48
N TYR A 236 14.59 0.58 0.03
CA TYR A 236 13.19 0.28 0.25
C TYR A 236 12.41 0.60 -1.01
N VAL A 237 11.57 -0.33 -1.45
CA VAL A 237 10.67 -0.11 -2.60
C VAL A 237 9.27 -0.58 -2.25
N ALA A 238 8.27 0.25 -2.55
CA ALA A 238 6.86 -0.08 -2.42
C ALA A 238 6.22 -0.02 -3.81
N THR A 239 5.61 -1.11 -4.24
CA THR A 239 5.08 -1.22 -5.59
C THR A 239 3.74 -1.93 -5.64
N LYS A 240 3.04 -1.72 -6.76
CA LYS A 240 1.88 -2.53 -7.12
C LYS A 240 2.39 -3.71 -7.93
N PHE A 241 1.98 -4.89 -7.50
CA PHE A 241 2.19 -6.14 -8.22
C PHE A 241 1.00 -6.33 -9.14
#